data_AF-I3SJZ1-F1
#
_entry.id   AF-I3SJZ1-F1
#
_cell.length_a   1.000
_cell.length_b   1.000
_cell.length_c   1.000
_cell.angle_alpha   90.00
_cell.angle_beta   90.00
_cell.angle_gamma   90.00
#
_symmetry.space_group_name_H-M   'P 1'
#
loop_
_entity.id
_entity.type
_entity.pdbx_description
1 polymer ?
#
loop_
_entity_poly.entity_id
_entity_poly.type
_entity_poly.pdbx_seq_one_letter_code
_entity_poly.pdbx_strand_id
1 'polypeptide(L)'
;MAKNLSSSVRFLVLLISIVCLMAVGDCIRHNCSNLLGKCDTIADCTKSCQSIHKDGLGMCHYNLCTCFYNGPPPPPAKKCLAGYLGLYDAKCNSWCSDYLINGKGFSKPWNGKELCICEYDG
;
A
#
# COMPACT_ATOMS: atom_id res chain seq x y z
N MET A 1 14.90 36.85 -31.46
CA MET A 1 15.24 35.68 -32.31
C MET A 1 14.68 34.42 -31.66
N ALA A 2 13.55 33.91 -32.16
CA ALA A 2 12.96 32.67 -31.68
C ALA A 2 13.82 31.50 -32.19
N LYS A 3 14.45 30.75 -31.28
CA LYS A 3 15.22 29.56 -31.63
C LYS A 3 14.23 28.51 -32.14
N ASN A 4 14.26 28.25 -33.46
CA ASN A 4 13.49 27.16 -34.05
C ASN A 4 14.02 25.83 -33.51
N LEU A 5 13.38 25.33 -32.46
CA LEU A 5 13.64 24.00 -31.94
C LEU A 5 13.31 23.00 -33.06
N SER A 6 14.34 22.31 -33.58
CA SER A 6 14.25 21.32 -34.65
C SER A 6 13.13 20.32 -34.37
N SER A 7 12.34 19.95 -35.38
CA SER A 7 11.20 19.02 -35.24
C SER A 7 11.59 17.75 -34.49
N SER A 8 12.79 17.21 -34.71
CA SER A 8 13.29 16.02 -34.02
C SER A 8 13.43 16.21 -32.50
N VAL A 9 13.78 17.41 -32.06
CA VAL A 9 13.88 17.76 -30.62
C VAL A 9 12.49 17.85 -29.99
N ARG A 10 11.49 18.36 -30.74
CA ARG A 10 10.10 18.41 -30.27
C ARG A 10 9.52 17.00 -30.09
N PHE A 11 9.80 16.10 -31.03
CA PHE A 11 9.42 14.68 -30.92
C PHE A 11 10.08 13.99 -29.73
N LEU A 12 11.37 14.22 -29.50
CA LEU A 12 12.08 13.66 -28.35
C LEU A 12 11.50 14.15 -27.02
N VAL A 13 11.21 15.45 -26.89
CA VAL A 13 10.59 16.01 -25.68
C VAL A 13 9.20 15.43 -25.46
N LEU A 14 8.39 15.29 -26.52
CA LEU A 14 7.07 14.65 -26.43
C LEU A 14 7.17 13.18 -25.99
N LEU A 15 8.08 12.41 -26.58
CA LEU A 15 8.30 11.01 -26.20
C LEU A 15 8.77 10.88 -24.75
N ILE A 16 9.71 11.71 -24.30
CA ILE A 16 10.16 11.73 -22.89
C ILE A 16 8.99 12.08 -21.96
N SER A 17 8.17 13.07 -22.32
CA SER A 17 6.99 13.42 -21.51
C SER A 17 5.95 12.31 -21.45
N ILE A 18 5.72 11.58 -22.56
CA ILE A 18 4.80 10.43 -22.61
C ILE A 18 5.36 9.25 -21.79
N VAL A 19 6.66 8.96 -21.89
CA VAL A 19 7.31 7.91 -21.08
C VAL A 19 7.28 8.28 -19.59
N CYS A 20 7.50 9.55 -19.23
CA CYS A 20 7.31 10.01 -17.86
C CYS A 20 5.85 9.82 -17.41
N LEU A 21 4.86 10.19 -18.23
CA LEU A 21 3.44 9.98 -17.95
C LEU A 21 3.07 8.50 -17.78
N MET A 22 3.70 7.59 -18.53
CA MET A 22 3.50 6.14 -18.40
C MET A 22 4.21 5.60 -17.14
N ALA A 23 5.38 6.15 -16.78
CA ALA A 23 6.12 5.75 -15.58
C ALA A 23 5.49 6.23 -14.26
N VAL A 24 4.73 7.34 -14.25
CA VAL A 24 3.88 7.69 -13.09
C VAL A 24 2.62 6.81 -12.99
N GLY A 25 2.25 6.09 -14.05
CA GLY A 25 1.12 5.15 -14.05
C GLY A 25 1.36 3.90 -13.20
N ASP A 26 2.62 3.53 -12.97
CA ASP A 26 3.04 2.41 -12.11
C ASP A 26 3.47 2.85 -10.70
N CYS A 27 3.13 4.09 -10.30
CA CYS A 27 3.39 4.61 -8.95
C CYS A 27 2.16 4.53 -8.02
N ILE A 28 1.28 3.55 -8.23
CA ILE A 28 0.34 3.07 -7.21
C ILE A 28 1.01 1.83 -6.60
N ARG A 29 1.97 1.97 -5.68
CA ARG A 29 1.80 2.34 -4.25
C ARG A 29 0.90 1.39 -3.46
N HIS A 30 0.87 0.11 -3.79
CA HIS A 30 0.25 -0.89 -2.91
C HIS A 30 1.25 -1.31 -1.82
N ASN A 31 1.56 -0.38 -0.91
CA ASN A 31 2.06 -0.75 0.41
C ASN A 31 0.89 -1.37 1.13
N CYS A 32 0.84 -2.70 1.11
CA CYS A 32 -0.12 -3.42 1.90
C CYS A 32 0.48 -3.67 3.29
N SER A 33 -0.38 -3.83 4.30
CA SER A 33 0.10 -4.26 5.60
C SER A 33 -0.71 -5.41 6.17
N ASN A 34 -0.11 -6.20 7.06
CA ASN A 34 -0.77 -7.29 7.74
C ASN A 34 -0.45 -7.26 9.23
N LEU A 35 -1.42 -7.63 10.06
CA LEU A 35 -1.20 -7.78 11.49
C LEU A 35 -0.70 -9.20 11.77
N LEU A 36 0.58 -9.32 12.17
CA LEU A 36 1.16 -10.61 12.51
C LEU A 36 0.90 -11.01 13.98
N GLY A 37 0.25 -10.15 14.75
CA GLY A 37 -0.09 -10.38 16.15
C GLY A 37 0.89 -9.68 17.09
N LYS A 38 1.21 -10.32 18.22
CA LYS A 38 2.07 -9.70 19.24
C LYS A 38 3.53 -9.66 18.80
N CYS A 39 4.24 -8.61 19.22
CA CYS A 39 5.69 -8.50 19.10
C CYS A 39 6.29 -7.93 20.37
N ASP A 40 7.53 -8.35 20.65
CA ASP A 40 8.35 -7.81 21.74
C ASP A 40 9.33 -6.74 21.22
N THR A 41 9.86 -6.92 20.00
CA THR A 41 10.75 -5.95 19.36
C THR A 41 10.38 -5.71 17.89
N ILE A 42 10.84 -4.57 17.35
CA ILE A 42 10.72 -4.25 15.91
C ILE A 42 11.51 -5.26 15.07
N ALA A 43 12.65 -5.74 15.55
CA ALA A 43 13.49 -6.70 14.85
C ALA A 43 12.78 -8.05 14.68
N ASP A 44 12.12 -8.55 15.73
CA ASP A 44 11.34 -9.79 15.67
C ASP A 44 10.16 -9.65 14.72
N CYS A 45 9.43 -8.53 14.81
CA CYS A 45 8.32 -8.23 13.91
C CYS A 45 8.78 -8.15 12.44
N THR A 46 9.92 -7.52 12.17
CA THR A 46 10.50 -7.43 10.82
C THR A 46 10.92 -8.80 10.32
N LYS A 47 11.56 -9.63 11.16
CA LYS A 47 11.98 -10.98 10.79
C LYS A 47 10.76 -11.87 10.46
N SER A 48 9.70 -11.78 11.26
CA SER A 48 8.43 -12.46 10.97
C SER A 48 7.80 -11.96 9.68
N CYS A 49 7.79 -10.65 9.46
CA CYS A 49 7.33 -10.05 8.21
C CYS A 49 8.13 -10.56 7.00
N GLN A 50 9.45 -10.62 7.12
CA GLN A 50 10.37 -11.08 6.07
C GLN A 50 10.25 -12.58 5.75
N SER A 51 9.80 -13.38 6.72
CA SER A 51 9.51 -14.80 6.49
C SER A 51 8.32 -15.04 5.57
N ILE A 52 7.43 -14.04 5.44
CA ILE A 52 6.22 -14.09 4.60
C ILE A 52 6.43 -13.27 3.32
N HIS A 53 7.00 -12.07 3.46
CA HIS A 53 7.25 -11.10 2.40
C HIS A 53 8.72 -10.75 2.37
N LYS A 54 9.46 -11.17 1.34
CA LYS A 54 10.93 -10.98 1.30
C LYS A 54 11.36 -9.51 1.44
N ASP A 55 10.53 -8.58 0.97
CA ASP A 55 10.69 -7.12 1.05
C ASP A 55 9.93 -6.48 2.22
N GLY A 56 9.37 -7.30 3.10
CA GLY A 56 8.55 -6.87 4.22
C GLY A 56 9.32 -6.09 5.28
N LEU A 57 8.66 -5.07 5.83
CA LEU A 57 9.12 -4.23 6.92
C LEU A 57 8.15 -4.35 8.10
N GLY A 58 8.64 -4.82 9.24
CA GLY A 58 7.83 -4.94 10.46
C GLY A 58 7.91 -3.68 11.31
N MET A 59 6.77 -3.21 11.80
CA MET A 59 6.68 -2.19 12.84
C MET A 59 6.01 -2.79 14.06
N CYS A 60 6.67 -2.68 15.21
CA CYS A 60 6.10 -3.08 16.50
C CYS A 60 5.62 -1.83 17.25
N HIS A 61 4.32 -1.66 17.39
CA HIS A 61 3.74 -0.54 18.10
C HIS A 61 2.69 -1.04 19.10
N TYR A 62 2.79 -0.64 20.37
CA TYR A 62 1.91 -1.16 21.45
C TYR A 62 1.83 -2.70 21.49
N ASN A 63 2.97 -3.39 21.35
CA ASN A 63 3.07 -4.85 21.27
C ASN A 63 2.25 -5.47 20.13
N LEU A 64 2.00 -4.71 19.05
CA LEU A 64 1.35 -5.19 17.84
C LEU A 64 2.29 -5.08 16.65
N CYS A 65 2.50 -6.20 15.98
CA CYS A 65 3.31 -6.30 14.79
C CYS A 65 2.48 -5.99 13.56
N THR A 66 2.83 -4.90 12.89
CA THR A 66 2.30 -4.52 11.59
C THR A 66 3.38 -4.74 10.54
N CYS A 67 3.15 -5.67 9.63
CA CYS A 67 4.05 -6.03 8.54
C CYS A 67 3.65 -5.27 7.27
N PHE A 68 4.47 -4.33 6.82
CA PHE A 68 4.28 -3.57 5.58
C PHE A 68 5.07 -4.23 4.45
N TYR A 69 4.48 -4.38 3.27
CA TYR A 69 5.14 -5.01 2.12
C TYR A 69 4.57 -4.45 0.83
N ASN A 70 5.31 -4.60 -0.27
CA ASN A 70 4.82 -4.21 -1.58
C ASN A 70 4.04 -5.35 -2.23
N GLY A 71 2.92 -5.00 -2.84
CA GLY A 71 2.12 -5.93 -3.62
C GLY A 71 0.98 -6.57 -2.81
N PRO A 72 0.20 -7.45 -3.47
CA PRO A 72 -0.95 -8.09 -2.86
C PRO A 72 -0.53 -9.10 -1.78
N PRO A 73 -1.29 -9.29 -0.69
CA PRO A 73 -1.03 -10.33 0.29
C PRO A 73 -0.97 -11.74 -0.33
N PRO A 74 -0.18 -12.66 0.26
CA PRO A 74 -0.11 -14.04 -0.17
C PRO A 74 -1.44 -14.78 0.09
N PRO A 75 -1.83 -15.72 -0.79
CA PRO A 75 -2.94 -16.60 -0.54
C PRO A 75 -2.76 -17.41 0.76
N PRO A 76 -3.83 -17.73 1.50
CA PRO A 76 -5.24 -17.41 1.24
C PRO A 76 -5.67 -16.06 1.85
N ALA A 77 -4.76 -15.35 2.51
CA ALA A 77 -5.08 -14.18 3.31
C ALA A 77 -5.31 -12.96 2.41
N LYS A 78 -6.49 -12.84 1.80
CA LYS A 78 -6.87 -11.67 0.98
C LYS A 78 -7.14 -10.39 1.79
N LYS A 79 -6.35 -10.15 2.84
CA LYS A 79 -6.55 -9.06 3.81
C LYS A 79 -5.35 -8.14 3.83
N CYS A 80 -5.63 -6.88 3.58
CA CYS A 80 -4.71 -5.77 3.61
C CYS A 80 -5.15 -4.79 4.70
N LEU A 81 -4.41 -4.73 5.81
CA LEU A 81 -4.51 -3.54 6.65
C LEU A 81 -3.99 -2.37 5.88
N ALA A 82 -4.76 -1.32 5.93
CA ALA A 82 -4.55 -0.20 5.07
C ALA A 82 -4.61 1.01 6.02
N GLY A 83 -3.44 1.23 6.62
CA GLY A 83 -2.91 2.51 7.08
C GLY A 83 -3.61 3.35 8.15
N TYR A 84 -4.89 3.17 8.46
CA TYR A 84 -5.63 4.19 9.21
C TYR A 84 -6.35 3.65 10.44
N LEU A 85 -5.84 4.08 11.60
CA LEU A 85 -6.54 4.08 12.88
C LEU A 85 -7.56 5.24 12.89
N GLY A 86 -8.83 4.95 13.15
CA GLY A 86 -9.90 5.93 13.33
C GLY A 86 -10.87 6.09 12.16
N LEU A 87 -10.90 5.16 11.20
CA LEU A 87 -11.91 5.15 10.13
C LEU A 87 -13.04 4.17 10.47
N TYR A 88 -14.25 4.72 10.63
CA TYR A 88 -15.49 3.95 10.73
C TYR A 88 -15.85 3.31 9.38
N ASP A 89 -16.66 2.23 9.41
CA ASP A 89 -16.94 1.33 8.28
C ASP A 89 -17.15 2.01 6.92
N ALA A 90 -18.01 3.03 6.82
CA ALA A 90 -18.31 3.68 5.53
C ALA A 90 -17.09 4.38 4.90
N LYS A 91 -16.27 5.06 5.72
CA LYS A 91 -15.04 5.71 5.24
C LYS A 91 -13.94 4.69 4.98
N CYS A 92 -13.86 3.67 5.82
CA CYS A 92 -12.94 2.56 5.61
C CYS A 92 -13.24 1.87 4.27
N ASN A 93 -14.50 1.56 3.99
CA ASN A 93 -14.91 0.92 2.75
C ASN A 93 -14.65 1.77 1.51
N SER A 94 -15.03 3.06 1.53
CA SER A 94 -14.75 3.97 0.41
C SER A 94 -13.26 4.07 0.12
N TRP A 95 -12.43 4.18 1.17
CA TRP A 95 -11.00 4.28 0.98
C TRP A 95 -10.39 2.95 0.49
N CYS A 96 -10.87 1.81 0.98
CA CYS A 96 -10.45 0.50 0.51
C CYS A 96 -10.83 0.25 -0.96
N SER A 97 -12.01 0.69 -1.41
CA SER A 97 -12.43 0.56 -2.81
C SER A 97 -11.63 1.47 -3.75
N ASP A 98 -11.15 2.61 -3.26
CA ASP A 98 -10.27 3.51 -4.03
C ASP A 98 -8.81 3.01 -4.02
N TYR A 99 -8.38 2.33 -2.96
CA TYR A 99 -6.98 1.92 -2.73
C TYR A 99 -6.67 0.50 -3.25
N LEU A 100 -7.66 -0.40 -3.31
CA LEU A 100 -7.53 -1.77 -3.83
C LEU A 100 -8.65 -2.04 -4.84
N ILE A 101 -8.29 -2.59 -5.99
CA ILE A 101 -9.28 -3.05 -6.99
C ILE A 101 -10.17 -4.11 -6.31
N ASN A 102 -11.48 -3.91 -6.32
CA ASN A 102 -12.47 -4.72 -5.59
C ASN A 102 -12.27 -4.77 -4.06
N GLY A 103 -11.61 -3.75 -3.50
CA GLY A 103 -11.42 -3.59 -2.07
C GLY A 103 -12.72 -3.33 -1.33
N LYS A 104 -12.90 -4.00 -0.20
CA LYS A 104 -13.97 -3.83 0.78
C LYS A 104 -13.33 -3.49 2.12
N GLY A 105 -13.81 -2.45 2.78
CA GLY A 105 -13.25 -2.00 4.05
C GLY A 105 -14.15 -2.35 5.23
N PHE A 106 -13.54 -2.81 6.31
CA PHE A 106 -14.22 -3.16 7.56
C PHE A 106 -13.47 -2.50 8.73
N SER A 107 -14.21 -1.82 9.60
CA SER A 107 -13.66 -1.34 10.86
C SER A 107 -13.67 -2.46 11.89
N LYS A 108 -12.56 -2.59 12.64
CA LYS A 108 -12.42 -3.55 13.71
C LYS A 108 -11.93 -2.86 14.97
N PRO A 109 -12.59 -3.07 16.12
CA PRO A 109 -12.14 -2.49 17.38
C PRO A 109 -10.78 -3.06 17.78
N TRP A 110 -9.86 -2.16 18.11
CA TRP A 110 -8.51 -2.46 18.55
C TRP A 110 -8.02 -1.40 19.54
N ASN A 111 -7.81 -1.82 20.79
CA ASN A 111 -7.27 -0.98 21.86
C ASN A 111 -7.99 0.37 22.03
N GLY A 112 -9.32 0.37 21.96
CA GLY A 112 -10.16 1.56 22.07
C GLY A 112 -10.20 2.45 20.82
N LYS A 113 -9.66 1.99 19.68
CA LYS A 113 -9.75 2.66 18.37
C LYS A 113 -10.32 1.70 17.33
N GLU A 114 -10.88 2.26 16.26
CA GLU A 114 -11.30 1.49 15.08
C GLU A 114 -10.14 1.35 14.09
N LEU A 115 -9.70 0.12 13.82
CA LEU A 115 -8.75 -0.18 12.75
C LEU A 115 -9.49 -0.43 11.45
N CYS A 116 -9.10 0.25 10.38
CA CYS A 116 -9.59 -0.07 9.05
C CYS A 116 -8.83 -1.24 8.43
N ILE A 117 -9.56 -2.28 8.04
CA ILE A 117 -9.05 -3.47 7.36
C ILE A 117 -9.66 -3.50 5.97
N CYS A 118 -8.84 -3.48 4.92
CA CYS A 118 -9.30 -3.74 3.57
C CYS A 118 -9.19 -5.23 3.26
N GLU A 119 -10.22 -5.82 2.68
CA GLU A 119 -10.20 -7.14 2.04
C GLU A 119 -10.41 -6.93 0.55
N TYR A 120 -9.81 -7.73 -0.33
CA TYR A 120 -10.09 -7.64 -1.76
C TYR A 120 -10.35 -9.03 -2.32
N ASP A 121 -11.37 -9.16 -3.15
CA ASP A 121 -11.60 -10.38 -3.91
C ASP A 121 -10.75 -10.31 -5.18
N GLY A 122 -9.54 -10.86 -5.10
CA GLY A 122 -8.74 -11.21 -6.29
C GLY A 122 -9.41 -12.30 -7.10
#